data_AF-A0A1Q8S102-F1
#
_entry.id   AF-A0A1Q8S102-F1
#
_cell.length_a   1.000
_cell.length_b   1.000
_cell.length_c   1.000
_cell.angle_alpha   90.00
_cell.angle_beta   90.00
_cell.angle_gamma   90.00
#
_symmetry.space_group_name_H-M   'P 1'
#
loop_
_entity.id
_entity.type
_entity.pdbx_description
1 polymer ?
#
loop_
_entity_poly.entity_id
_entity_poly.type
_entity_poly.pdbx_seq_one_letter_code
_entity_poly.pdbx_strand_id
1 'polypeptide(L)'
;MPPTTRSQAQHRQSPDATSDYSSSSDPETDTASSIGENDDDDPTVVHSPTKLAYNLEQLIPEARHLVRETFSDPPRLSIDYCRLKDNVYAFQMTERVHRSIRIGSPGSPYATPKCSCRDQEQHKGEHGPPCEHILWFLDQLVKQTLYDHDPTSPLTMTAGGFPEEAGDPFTNISTFHLDILAEGLRCNVVMPESGESPEDHDPESDSDPYFDSDPDLEPGHEHGYRPRPNPCRVQEARELLSAVVAPGSPPGSYRPDLFTEPPPTGKKPLKRRDLEATIFRMLLANDDFFRYFLSQASSTDPVNDPFRKLSQRVDRVLRELDTNSSPSSPPLQHPPEGPRDVAWAAHHITGAITLIRTAIFNRDRPLRPRERTSAAGALIRILAAVADRNRDFAVAPGQPDTRRDRNLYLRLVGDRDQDFVLGVLNLLPPDAAAPFLHHLELVQDQFGVNGAPASYVERFRSLLARVRRAGGVAGASTSAAAGSKRQGQGQVRDRGPKRMK
;
A
#
# COMPACT_ATOMS: atom_id res chain seq x y z
N MET A 1 63.29 45.78 1.58
CA MET A 1 64.54 45.61 0.78
C MET A 1 64.31 44.50 -0.26
N PRO A 2 65.03 44.50 -1.39
CA PRO A 2 64.82 43.57 -2.54
C PRO A 2 66.02 42.58 -2.65
N PRO A 3 66.24 41.84 -3.77
CA PRO A 3 65.40 41.51 -4.94
C PRO A 3 65.15 39.95 -5.00
N THR A 4 65.24 39.08 -6.04
CA THR A 4 65.61 39.11 -7.49
C THR A 4 65.17 37.79 -8.19
N THR A 5 64.56 37.87 -9.40
CA THR A 5 64.74 36.98 -10.62
C THR A 5 64.70 35.43 -10.57
N ARG A 6 64.42 34.66 -11.64
CA ARG A 6 63.88 34.88 -13.03
C ARG A 6 63.48 33.51 -13.65
N SER A 7 62.68 33.54 -14.72
CA SER A 7 61.98 32.42 -15.36
C SER A 7 62.74 31.62 -16.45
N GLN A 8 62.13 30.49 -16.86
CA GLN A 8 62.29 29.71 -18.13
C GLN A 8 63.54 28.80 -18.30
N ALA A 9 63.56 27.78 -19.19
CA ALA A 9 62.54 26.81 -19.66
C ALA A 9 63.15 25.84 -20.72
N GLN A 10 63.16 24.52 -20.48
CA GLN A 10 63.50 23.41 -21.41
C GLN A 10 63.21 22.08 -20.69
N HIS A 11 62.95 20.92 -21.29
CA HIS A 11 62.62 20.52 -22.68
C HIS A 11 61.70 19.27 -22.62
N ARG A 12 61.08 18.84 -23.73
CA ARG A 12 60.25 17.61 -23.80
C ARG A 12 61.11 16.37 -24.06
N GLN A 13 60.78 15.23 -23.43
CA GLN A 13 60.25 14.02 -24.12
C GLN A 13 60.12 12.81 -23.17
N SER A 14 59.15 11.94 -23.47
CA SER A 14 58.87 10.62 -22.86
C SER A 14 59.25 9.51 -23.88
N PRO A 15 58.99 8.19 -23.68
CA PRO A 15 58.41 7.48 -22.52
C PRO A 15 59.12 6.13 -22.14
N ASP A 16 58.46 5.40 -21.22
CA ASP A 16 58.11 3.95 -21.33
C ASP A 16 58.89 2.87 -20.54
N ALA A 17 58.21 1.71 -20.42
CA ALA A 17 58.66 0.35 -20.03
C ALA A 17 58.97 0.03 -18.55
N THR A 18 57.91 -0.35 -17.82
CA THR A 18 57.76 -1.56 -16.97
C THR A 18 58.91 -2.10 -16.10
N SER A 19 58.62 -2.31 -14.81
CA SER A 19 59.37 -3.17 -13.89
C SER A 19 58.93 -4.64 -13.94
N ASP A 20 59.79 -5.56 -13.47
CA ASP A 20 59.57 -6.30 -12.20
C ASP A 20 60.71 -7.32 -11.95
N TYR A 21 60.97 -7.63 -10.67
CA TYR A 21 61.92 -8.65 -10.22
C TYR A 21 61.45 -9.31 -8.92
N SER A 22 61.86 -10.55 -8.69
CA SER A 22 61.30 -11.44 -7.64
C SER A 22 62.24 -11.65 -6.45
N SER A 23 61.74 -12.40 -5.45
CA SER A 23 62.47 -13.04 -4.32
C SER A 23 62.85 -12.15 -3.13
N SER A 24 62.96 -12.65 -1.88
CA SER A 24 62.48 -13.92 -1.25
C SER A 24 62.86 -13.92 0.24
N SER A 25 62.11 -14.65 1.08
CA SER A 25 62.57 -15.57 2.17
C SER A 25 62.00 -15.33 3.58
N ASP A 26 61.53 -16.43 4.16
CA ASP A 26 61.03 -16.69 5.53
C ASP A 26 62.23 -16.94 6.51
N PRO A 27 62.13 -17.42 7.80
CA PRO A 27 61.08 -18.29 8.39
C PRO A 27 60.64 -18.12 9.89
N GLU A 28 59.46 -18.68 10.15
CA GLU A 28 58.97 -19.51 11.28
C GLU A 28 59.54 -19.36 12.72
N THR A 29 58.64 -19.33 13.72
CA THR A 29 58.67 -20.25 14.89
C THR A 29 57.27 -20.36 15.54
N ASP A 30 56.80 -21.59 15.83
CA ASP A 30 55.55 -21.83 16.57
C ASP A 30 55.72 -21.72 18.10
N THR A 31 54.68 -21.25 18.82
CA THR A 31 54.33 -21.76 20.16
C THR A 31 52.85 -21.50 20.46
N ALA A 32 52.06 -22.57 20.67
CA ALA A 32 50.66 -22.46 21.08
C ALA A 32 50.49 -22.63 22.60
N SER A 33 49.69 -21.77 23.23
CA SER A 33 49.06 -22.01 24.54
C SER A 33 47.80 -21.17 24.68
N SER A 34 46.77 -21.75 25.30
CA SER A 34 45.41 -21.22 25.34
C SER A 34 45.15 -20.32 26.55
N ILE A 35 44.01 -19.61 26.51
CA ILE A 35 43.48 -18.65 27.50
C ILE A 35 44.14 -17.26 27.40
N GLY A 36 43.61 -16.47 26.46
CA GLY A 36 43.70 -15.00 26.44
C GLY A 36 42.31 -14.40 26.41
N GLU A 37 42.11 -13.30 27.14
CA GLU A 37 40.91 -12.46 27.04
C GLU A 37 41.12 -11.52 25.84
N ASN A 38 40.54 -11.85 24.69
CA ASN A 38 40.79 -11.14 23.43
C ASN A 38 40.05 -9.79 23.38
N ASP A 39 40.62 -8.77 24.03
CA ASP A 39 40.05 -7.41 24.17
C ASP A 39 40.99 -6.31 23.62
N ASP A 40 42.03 -6.68 22.85
CA ASP A 40 43.24 -5.85 22.59
C ASP A 40 43.52 -5.50 21.10
N ASP A 41 42.76 -6.04 20.13
CA ASP A 41 42.91 -5.75 18.67
C ASP A 41 41.73 -4.95 18.07
N ASP A 42 40.83 -4.46 18.91
CA ASP A 42 39.65 -3.70 18.51
C ASP A 42 40.06 -2.25 18.13
N PRO A 43 40.06 -1.85 16.85
CA PRO A 43 40.95 -0.81 16.32
C PRO A 43 40.77 0.55 17.00
N THR A 44 41.86 1.19 17.44
CA THR A 44 41.80 2.45 18.21
C THR A 44 41.26 3.63 17.41
N VAL A 45 41.30 3.55 16.07
CA VAL A 45 40.72 4.53 15.16
C VAL A 45 39.51 3.92 14.45
N VAL A 46 38.37 4.60 14.53
CA VAL A 46 37.13 4.23 13.83
C VAL A 46 36.74 5.29 12.80
N HIS A 47 36.07 4.87 11.73
CA HIS A 47 35.47 5.79 10.76
C HIS A 47 33.99 6.00 11.05
N SER A 48 33.54 7.25 11.01
CA SER A 48 32.11 7.59 11.03
C SER A 48 31.44 7.24 9.68
N PRO A 49 30.10 7.24 9.61
CA PRO A 49 29.35 7.16 8.35
C PRO A 49 29.66 8.29 7.36
N THR A 50 30.24 9.40 7.84
CA THR A 50 30.74 10.52 7.03
C THR A 50 32.21 10.35 6.59
N LYS A 51 32.77 9.13 6.74
CA LYS A 51 34.16 8.72 6.47
C LYS A 51 35.24 9.45 7.29
N LEU A 52 34.87 10.22 8.32
CA LEU A 52 35.82 10.90 9.21
C LEU A 52 36.42 9.92 10.23
N ALA A 53 37.73 9.99 10.46
CA ALA A 53 38.44 9.14 11.41
C ALA A 53 38.44 9.73 12.83
N TYR A 54 38.17 8.90 13.84
CA TYR A 54 38.16 9.27 15.26
C TYR A 54 38.98 8.27 16.08
N ASN A 55 39.92 8.76 16.89
CA ASN A 55 40.67 7.95 17.84
C ASN A 55 39.90 7.83 19.17
N LEU A 56 39.78 6.61 19.71
CA LEU A 56 38.97 6.28 20.88
C LEU A 56 39.79 6.01 22.16
N GLU A 57 41.13 6.11 22.13
CA GLU A 57 42.02 5.77 23.25
C GLU A 57 41.68 6.52 24.54
N GLN A 58 41.29 7.79 24.41
CA GLN A 58 40.96 8.68 25.53
C GLN A 58 39.55 8.45 26.11
N LEU A 59 38.73 7.58 25.50
CA LEU A 59 37.40 7.21 26.01
C LEU A 59 37.51 6.01 26.96
N ILE A 60 36.63 5.99 27.97
CA ILE A 60 36.39 4.81 28.82
C ILE A 60 35.80 3.66 27.99
N PRO A 61 36.02 2.38 28.34
CA PRO A 61 35.59 1.23 27.53
C PRO A 61 34.12 1.26 27.09
N GLU A 62 33.19 1.55 28.00
CA GLU A 62 31.76 1.74 27.71
C GLU A 62 31.50 2.77 26.60
N ALA A 63 32.23 3.88 26.61
CA ALA A 63 32.12 4.93 25.60
C ALA A 63 32.83 4.56 24.28
N ARG A 64 33.83 3.68 24.30
CA ARG A 64 34.41 3.10 23.08
C ARG A 64 33.37 2.20 22.40
N HIS A 65 32.77 1.27 23.15
CA HIS A 65 31.70 0.38 22.66
C HIS A 65 30.55 1.19 22.05
N LEU A 66 30.01 2.16 22.79
CA LEU A 66 28.89 2.99 22.33
C LEU A 66 29.21 3.75 21.03
N VAL A 67 30.44 4.26 20.86
CA VAL A 67 30.85 4.94 19.62
C VAL A 67 31.00 3.97 18.45
N ARG A 68 31.51 2.75 18.68
CA ARG A 68 31.54 1.69 17.63
C ARG A 68 30.13 1.32 17.20
N GLU A 69 29.27 0.96 18.14
CA GLU A 69 27.85 0.62 17.91
C GLU A 69 27.14 1.72 17.10
N THR A 70 27.31 2.99 17.52
CA THR A 70 26.71 4.16 16.86
C THR A 70 27.27 4.46 15.46
N PHE A 71 28.48 4.00 15.13
CA PHE A 71 29.07 4.18 13.80
C PHE A 71 28.80 2.98 12.88
N SER A 72 28.58 1.78 13.44
CA SER A 72 28.21 0.56 12.71
C SER A 72 26.75 0.56 12.21
N ASP A 73 25.76 0.89 13.06
CA ASP A 73 24.37 1.14 12.62
C ASP A 73 23.94 2.56 13.06
N PRO A 74 24.21 3.59 12.24
CA PRO A 74 24.04 4.97 12.65
C PRO A 74 22.56 5.40 12.68
N PRO A 75 22.10 6.02 13.79
CA PRO A 75 20.73 6.52 13.89
C PRO A 75 20.46 7.55 12.79
N ARG A 76 19.31 7.43 12.14
CA ARG A 76 18.91 8.28 11.01
C ARG A 76 18.46 9.66 11.49
N LEU A 77 19.43 10.48 11.84
CA LEU A 77 19.30 11.83 12.36
C LEU A 77 19.20 12.88 11.25
N SER A 78 18.31 13.86 11.44
CA SER A 78 18.22 15.09 10.65
C SER A 78 18.22 16.32 11.57
N ILE A 79 18.90 17.40 11.16
CA ILE A 79 18.83 18.69 11.86
C ILE A 79 17.62 19.46 11.30
N ASP A 80 16.64 19.76 12.15
CA ASP A 80 15.42 20.48 11.76
C ASP A 80 15.73 21.98 11.56
N TYR A 81 16.41 22.57 12.54
CA TYR A 81 16.88 23.95 12.51
C TYR A 81 18.01 24.18 13.52
N CYS A 82 18.78 25.23 13.29
CA CYS A 82 19.73 25.79 14.26
C CYS A 82 19.34 27.21 14.63
N ARG A 83 19.68 27.65 15.85
CA ARG A 83 19.53 29.03 16.30
C ARG A 83 20.71 29.46 17.17
N LEU A 84 21.07 30.73 17.09
CA LEU A 84 21.97 31.40 18.02
C LEU A 84 21.12 32.35 18.88
N LYS A 85 21.17 32.21 20.21
CA LYS A 85 20.56 33.15 21.15
C LYS A 85 21.43 33.24 22.40
N ASP A 86 21.64 34.45 22.91
CA ASP A 86 22.40 34.71 24.16
C ASP A 86 23.79 34.03 24.18
N ASN A 87 24.49 34.04 23.04
CA ASN A 87 25.75 33.33 22.76
C ASN A 87 25.71 31.78 22.84
N VAL A 88 24.52 31.18 22.96
CA VAL A 88 24.31 29.72 22.89
C VAL A 88 23.84 29.32 21.49
N TYR A 89 24.55 28.38 20.88
CA TYR A 89 24.07 27.63 19.71
C TYR A 89 23.16 26.49 20.16
N ALA A 90 21.95 26.44 19.64
CA ALA A 90 21.03 25.33 19.84
C ALA A 90 20.64 24.73 18.49
N PHE A 91 20.80 23.42 18.37
CA PHE A 91 20.38 22.62 17.22
C PHE A 91 19.21 21.75 17.65
N GLN A 92 18.09 21.81 16.94
CA GLN A 92 17.05 20.79 17.09
C GLN A 92 17.26 19.72 16.03
N MET A 93 17.16 18.46 16.46
CA MET A 93 17.32 17.30 15.60
C MET A 93 16.15 16.32 15.79
N THR A 94 15.78 15.66 14.69
CA THR A 94 14.83 14.56 14.64
C THR A 94 15.57 13.25 14.40
N GLU A 95 15.17 12.19 15.08
CA GLU A 95 15.67 10.83 14.89
C GLU A 95 14.59 9.94 14.28
N ARG A 96 14.96 9.14 13.27
CA ARG A 96 14.09 8.10 12.70
C ARG A 96 14.49 6.73 13.21
N VAL A 97 13.86 6.30 14.30
CA VAL A 97 14.10 5.00 14.90
C VAL A 97 13.24 3.93 14.22
N HIS A 98 13.87 2.89 13.69
CA HIS A 98 13.17 1.72 13.17
C HIS A 98 12.81 0.75 14.30
N ARG A 99 11.60 0.18 14.24
CA ARG A 99 11.10 -0.84 15.19
C ARG A 99 10.59 -2.04 14.41
N SER A 100 10.98 -3.24 14.85
CA SER A 100 10.42 -4.49 14.35
C SER A 100 9.39 -5.04 15.33
N ILE A 101 8.35 -5.68 14.82
CA ILE A 101 7.39 -6.47 15.61
C ILE A 101 7.37 -7.88 15.00
N ARG A 102 7.49 -8.90 15.85
CA ARG A 102 7.51 -10.32 15.48
C ARG A 102 6.29 -11.00 16.09
N ILE A 103 5.52 -11.68 15.25
CA ILE A 103 4.38 -12.52 15.60
C ILE A 103 4.62 -13.86 14.91
N GLY A 104 4.44 -14.96 15.64
CA GLY A 104 4.61 -16.32 15.12
C GLY A 104 3.53 -17.25 15.66
N SER A 105 3.51 -18.49 15.16
CA SER A 105 2.48 -19.47 15.55
C SER A 105 2.51 -19.79 17.05
N PRO A 106 1.43 -20.33 17.64
CA PRO A 106 1.35 -20.65 19.07
C PRO A 106 2.42 -21.60 19.61
N GLY A 107 3.10 -22.37 18.75
CA GLY A 107 4.24 -23.23 19.12
C GLY A 107 5.62 -22.60 18.91
N SER A 108 5.70 -21.32 18.56
CA SER A 108 6.94 -20.60 18.24
C SER A 108 7.43 -19.73 19.40
N PRO A 109 8.72 -19.32 19.43
CA PRO A 109 9.22 -18.33 20.39
C PRO A 109 8.59 -16.93 20.25
N TYR A 110 7.69 -16.73 19.28
CA TYR A 110 6.94 -15.50 19.01
C TYR A 110 5.41 -15.70 19.09
N ALA A 111 4.96 -16.74 19.83
CA ALA A 111 3.54 -17.00 20.11
C ALA A 111 2.83 -15.82 20.81
N THR A 112 3.59 -14.95 21.49
CA THR A 112 3.15 -13.61 21.90
C THR A 112 3.89 -12.55 21.07
N PRO A 113 3.24 -11.43 20.67
CA PRO A 113 3.89 -10.36 19.93
C PRO A 113 5.10 -9.76 20.67
N LYS A 114 6.24 -9.64 19.98
CA LYS A 114 7.48 -9.07 20.53
C LYS A 114 8.01 -7.93 19.66
N CYS A 115 8.31 -6.79 20.27
CA CYS A 115 8.82 -5.59 19.64
C CYS A 115 10.29 -5.35 20.02
N SER A 116 11.09 -4.81 19.09
CA SER A 116 12.47 -4.37 19.35
C SER A 116 12.51 -2.94 19.93
N CYS A 117 11.82 -2.72 21.05
CA CYS A 117 11.88 -1.47 21.82
C CYS A 117 12.34 -1.73 23.26
N ARG A 118 13.16 -0.81 23.81
CA ARG A 118 13.84 -0.98 25.11
C ARG A 118 12.89 -1.24 26.27
N ASP A 119 11.65 -0.76 26.19
CA ASP A 119 10.64 -0.94 27.25
C ASP A 119 10.26 -2.42 27.43
N GLN A 120 10.17 -3.18 26.33
CA GLN A 120 9.90 -4.62 26.39
C GLN A 120 11.17 -5.43 26.74
N GLU A 121 12.36 -4.90 26.45
CA GLU A 121 13.64 -5.50 26.85
C GLU A 121 13.91 -5.34 28.36
N GLN A 122 13.43 -4.25 28.96
CA GLN A 122 13.46 -4.02 30.40
C GLN A 122 12.39 -4.84 31.13
N HIS A 123 11.17 -4.92 30.58
CA HIS A 123 10.11 -5.81 31.08
C HIS A 123 10.26 -7.27 30.59
N LYS A 124 11.46 -7.83 30.77
CA LYS A 124 11.91 -9.15 30.26
C LYS A 124 11.23 -10.39 30.87
N GLY A 125 10.15 -10.22 31.62
CA GLY A 125 9.32 -11.31 32.16
C GLY A 125 8.06 -11.53 31.32
N GLU A 126 7.53 -12.76 31.30
CA GLU A 126 6.39 -13.18 30.45
C GLU A 126 5.04 -12.46 30.72
N HIS A 127 5.00 -11.53 31.68
CA HIS A 127 3.80 -10.80 32.11
C HIS A 127 4.01 -9.27 32.12
N GLY A 128 5.02 -8.75 31.41
CA GLY A 128 5.14 -7.33 31.13
C GLY A 128 3.96 -6.82 30.26
N PRO A 129 3.47 -5.58 30.47
CA PRO A 129 2.40 -5.03 29.64
C PRO A 129 2.87 -4.81 28.19
N PRO A 130 1.97 -4.91 27.19
CA PRO A 130 2.31 -4.63 25.80
C PRO A 130 2.70 -3.16 25.61
N CYS A 131 3.76 -2.90 24.85
CA CYS A 131 4.20 -1.53 24.54
C CYS A 131 3.25 -0.85 23.52
N GLU A 132 3.32 0.48 23.44
CA GLU A 132 2.48 1.27 22.53
C GLU A 132 2.58 0.84 21.06
N HIS A 133 3.76 0.41 20.62
CA HIS A 133 4.01 -0.10 19.27
C HIS A 133 3.16 -1.36 18.96
N ILE A 134 3.06 -2.26 19.94
CA ILE A 134 2.27 -3.49 19.84
C ILE A 134 0.78 -3.16 19.85
N LEU A 135 0.32 -2.32 20.77
CA LEU A 135 -1.08 -1.87 20.85
C LEU A 135 -1.55 -1.19 19.56
N TRP A 136 -0.76 -0.24 19.03
CA TRP A 136 -1.08 0.46 17.80
C TRP A 136 -1.11 -0.46 16.56
N PHE A 137 -0.17 -1.40 16.48
CA PHE A 137 -0.11 -2.35 15.36
C PHE A 137 -1.27 -3.34 15.40
N LEU A 138 -1.63 -3.85 16.58
CA LEU A 138 -2.77 -4.75 16.76
C LEU A 138 -4.11 -4.04 16.45
N ASP A 139 -4.29 -2.76 16.80
CA ASP A 139 -5.43 -1.96 16.32
C ASP A 139 -5.47 -1.90 14.78
N GLN A 140 -4.34 -1.60 14.12
CA GLN A 140 -4.31 -1.54 12.65
C GLN A 140 -4.58 -2.91 12.01
N LEU A 141 -4.15 -4.02 12.63
CA LEU A 141 -4.45 -5.38 12.18
C LEU A 141 -5.94 -5.70 12.28
N VAL A 142 -6.52 -5.59 13.48
CA VAL A 142 -7.95 -5.88 13.76
C VAL A 142 -8.87 -5.10 12.83
N LYS A 143 -8.55 -3.82 12.60
CA LYS A 143 -9.26 -2.92 11.69
C LYS A 143 -9.23 -3.35 10.22
N GLN A 144 -8.33 -4.25 9.81
CA GLN A 144 -8.39 -4.91 8.50
C GLN A 144 -9.09 -6.27 8.54
N THR A 145 -8.86 -7.06 9.59
CA THR A 145 -9.21 -8.50 9.64
C THR A 145 -10.57 -8.81 10.27
N LEU A 146 -11.04 -8.00 11.22
CA LEU A 146 -12.25 -8.29 11.99
C LEU A 146 -13.51 -7.86 11.21
N TYR A 147 -14.07 -8.79 10.45
CA TYR A 147 -15.24 -8.56 9.60
C TYR A 147 -16.60 -8.75 10.30
N ASP A 148 -16.70 -9.73 11.20
CA ASP A 148 -17.99 -10.26 11.69
C ASP A 148 -18.40 -9.71 13.08
N HIS A 149 -17.83 -8.57 13.49
CA HIS A 149 -18.13 -7.89 14.76
C HIS A 149 -19.16 -6.75 14.56
N ASP A 150 -20.04 -6.53 15.54
CA ASP A 150 -20.94 -5.37 15.54
C ASP A 150 -20.13 -4.10 15.88
N PRO A 151 -19.98 -3.14 14.95
CA PRO A 151 -19.18 -1.93 15.13
C PRO A 151 -19.79 -0.92 16.13
N THR A 152 -20.89 -1.25 16.79
CA THR A 152 -21.46 -0.50 17.93
C THR A 152 -21.22 -1.18 19.27
N SER A 153 -20.79 -2.44 19.29
CA SER A 153 -20.35 -3.14 20.49
C SER A 153 -18.88 -2.84 20.82
N PRO A 154 -18.47 -2.82 22.10
CA PRO A 154 -17.07 -2.68 22.48
C PRO A 154 -16.29 -3.99 22.28
N LEU A 155 -14.98 -3.87 22.09
CA LEU A 155 -14.04 -4.99 22.05
C LEU A 155 -13.40 -5.24 23.43
N THR A 156 -13.07 -6.49 23.72
CA THR A 156 -12.56 -6.96 25.01
C THR A 156 -11.03 -7.13 24.95
N MET A 157 -10.29 -6.20 25.55
CA MET A 157 -8.82 -6.17 25.46
C MET A 157 -8.16 -7.27 26.31
N THR A 158 -7.41 -8.18 25.68
CA THR A 158 -6.56 -9.18 26.36
C THR A 158 -5.37 -8.53 27.08
N ALA A 159 -4.77 -9.27 28.01
CA ALA A 159 -3.47 -8.94 28.59
C ALA A 159 -2.34 -8.80 27.55
N GLY A 160 -2.50 -9.37 26.34
CA GLY A 160 -1.54 -9.25 25.24
C GLY A 160 -1.70 -8.00 24.36
N GLY A 161 -2.70 -7.16 24.61
CA GLY A 161 -2.92 -5.92 23.85
C GLY A 161 -3.67 -6.07 22.53
N PHE A 162 -4.33 -7.23 22.32
CA PHE A 162 -5.27 -7.46 21.22
C PHE A 162 -6.67 -7.79 21.76
N PRO A 163 -7.74 -7.56 20.99
CA PRO A 163 -9.10 -7.90 21.41
C PRO A 163 -9.39 -9.40 21.30
N GLU A 164 -10.11 -9.94 22.28
CA GLU A 164 -10.51 -11.36 22.35
C GLU A 164 -11.38 -11.77 21.15
N GLU A 165 -12.21 -10.85 20.63
CA GLU A 165 -13.11 -11.08 19.50
C GLU A 165 -12.37 -11.32 18.18
N ALA A 166 -11.09 -10.92 18.08
CA ALA A 166 -10.24 -11.27 16.95
C ALA A 166 -9.57 -12.65 17.13
N GLY A 167 -9.36 -13.13 18.36
CA GLY A 167 -8.57 -14.33 18.62
C GLY A 167 -7.07 -14.17 18.32
N ASP A 168 -6.40 -15.27 17.95
CA ASP A 168 -4.93 -15.30 17.76
C ASP A 168 -4.45 -14.41 16.59
N PRO A 169 -3.55 -13.43 16.82
CA PRO A 169 -2.98 -12.59 15.77
C PRO A 169 -2.28 -13.36 14.64
N PHE A 170 -1.62 -14.49 14.92
CA PHE A 170 -0.96 -15.27 13.85
C PHE A 170 -2.00 -15.95 12.95
N THR A 171 -2.95 -16.66 13.54
CA THR A 171 -4.06 -17.31 12.83
C THR A 171 -4.85 -16.31 12.00
N ASN A 172 -5.09 -15.09 12.51
CA ASN A 172 -5.71 -14.01 11.75
C ASN A 172 -4.91 -13.63 10.49
N ILE A 173 -3.61 -13.36 10.62
CA ILE A 173 -2.75 -12.97 9.49
C ILE A 173 -2.69 -14.09 8.44
N SER A 174 -2.53 -15.35 8.87
CA SER A 174 -2.48 -16.51 7.96
C SER A 174 -3.81 -16.81 7.25
N THR A 175 -4.96 -16.51 7.88
CA THR A 175 -6.30 -16.70 7.29
C THR A 175 -6.68 -15.54 6.36
N PHE A 176 -6.26 -14.32 6.69
CA PHE A 176 -6.51 -13.11 5.89
C PHE A 176 -5.54 -12.96 4.70
N HIS A 177 -4.41 -13.65 4.75
CA HIS A 177 -3.23 -13.53 3.88
C HIS A 177 -2.46 -12.20 4.01
N LEU A 178 -1.13 -12.31 4.07
CA LEU A 178 -0.22 -11.21 4.34
C LEU A 178 -0.17 -10.18 3.20
N ASP A 179 -0.36 -10.60 1.94
CA ASP A 179 -0.39 -9.65 0.81
C ASP A 179 -1.68 -8.82 0.77
N ILE A 180 -2.83 -9.42 1.03
CA ILE A 180 -4.12 -8.70 1.17
C ILE A 180 -4.08 -7.75 2.37
N LEU A 181 -3.46 -8.18 3.47
CA LEU A 181 -3.24 -7.38 4.67
C LEU A 181 -2.28 -6.20 4.41
N ALA A 182 -1.17 -6.45 3.73
CA ALA A 182 -0.16 -5.43 3.40
C ALA A 182 -0.72 -4.32 2.51
N GLU A 183 -1.61 -4.65 1.57
CA GLU A 183 -2.37 -3.65 0.80
C GLU A 183 -3.24 -2.77 1.72
N GLY A 184 -3.90 -3.35 2.73
CA GLY A 184 -4.68 -2.61 3.73
C GLY A 184 -3.83 -1.72 4.64
N LEU A 185 -2.64 -2.19 5.02
CA LEU A 185 -1.66 -1.46 5.83
C LEU A 185 -0.76 -0.50 5.01
N ARG A 186 -0.90 -0.51 3.67
CA ARG A 186 -0.08 0.25 2.69
C ARG A 186 1.43 -0.03 2.78
N CYS A 187 1.83 -1.22 3.20
CA CYS A 187 3.21 -1.68 3.23
C CYS A 187 3.54 -2.62 2.05
N ASN A 188 4.81 -3.04 1.95
CA ASN A 188 5.27 -3.98 0.93
C ASN A 188 5.58 -5.33 1.59
N VAL A 189 5.10 -6.42 1.00
CA VAL A 189 5.58 -7.76 1.33
C VAL A 189 6.93 -7.94 0.63
N VAL A 190 7.99 -8.14 1.41
CA VAL A 190 9.29 -8.57 0.90
C VAL A 190 9.36 -10.08 1.11
N MET A 191 9.36 -10.83 0.00
CA MET A 191 9.76 -12.23 0.05
C MET A 191 11.26 -12.27 0.32
N PRO A 192 11.78 -13.12 1.23
CA PRO A 192 13.22 -13.30 1.35
C PRO A 192 13.76 -13.84 0.02
N GLU A 193 14.81 -13.20 -0.51
CA GLU A 193 15.49 -13.68 -1.70
C GLU A 193 16.18 -15.02 -1.38
N SER A 194 16.27 -15.90 -2.38
CA SER A 194 16.58 -17.31 -2.16
C SER A 194 18.07 -17.59 -1.96
N GLY A 195 18.61 -17.19 -0.80
CA GLY A 195 19.87 -17.72 -0.27
C GLY A 195 21.12 -16.88 -0.45
N GLU A 196 21.02 -15.55 -0.56
CA GLU A 196 22.18 -14.65 -0.44
C GLU A 196 22.16 -13.95 0.94
N SER A 197 23.23 -14.15 1.71
CA SER A 197 23.44 -13.48 3.01
C SER A 197 23.80 -12.01 2.78
N PRO A 198 23.30 -11.06 3.60
CA PRO A 198 23.50 -9.62 3.39
C PRO A 198 24.88 -9.12 3.85
N GLU A 199 25.92 -9.96 3.81
CA GLU A 199 27.25 -9.65 4.39
C GLU A 199 28.29 -9.25 3.32
N ASP A 200 28.15 -9.70 2.07
CA ASP A 200 29.09 -9.40 0.97
C ASP A 200 28.51 -8.40 -0.04
N HIS A 201 28.52 -7.11 0.31
CA HIS A 201 28.20 -5.99 -0.62
C HIS A 201 29.24 -4.87 -0.52
N ASP A 202 30.38 -5.06 -1.18
CA ASP A 202 31.43 -4.04 -1.34
C ASP A 202 30.88 -2.77 -2.01
N PRO A 203 31.01 -1.58 -1.38
CA PRO A 203 30.42 -0.34 -1.90
C PRO A 203 31.29 0.37 -2.96
N GLU A 204 32.37 -0.24 -3.47
CA GLU A 204 33.38 0.43 -4.31
C GLU A 204 33.35 0.03 -5.81
N SER A 205 32.16 -0.29 -6.35
CA SER A 205 31.93 -0.52 -7.78
C SER A 205 30.99 0.54 -8.42
N ASP A 206 31.14 1.82 -8.06
CA ASP A 206 30.42 2.94 -8.70
C ASP A 206 31.25 3.55 -9.86
N SER A 207 31.68 2.69 -10.80
CA SER A 207 32.49 3.05 -11.96
C SER A 207 31.72 2.89 -13.28
N ASP A 208 30.81 3.82 -13.57
CA ASP A 208 30.01 3.85 -14.81
C ASP A 208 30.14 5.21 -15.56
N PRO A 209 31.31 5.49 -16.21
CA PRO A 209 31.53 6.70 -16.98
C PRO A 209 31.25 6.48 -18.48
N TYR A 210 30.16 7.07 -18.97
CA TYR A 210 29.77 7.11 -20.39
C TYR A 210 29.53 5.75 -21.07
N PHE A 211 28.25 5.41 -21.24
CA PHE A 211 27.81 4.85 -22.53
C PHE A 211 26.75 5.78 -23.14
N ASP A 212 26.99 6.22 -24.37
CA ASP A 212 25.99 6.91 -25.19
C ASP A 212 25.27 5.88 -26.07
N SER A 213 24.16 6.31 -26.62
CA SER A 213 23.13 5.54 -27.33
C SER A 213 23.68 4.69 -28.48
N ASP A 214 23.56 3.36 -28.37
CA ASP A 214 23.72 2.42 -29.49
C ASP A 214 22.45 1.54 -29.59
N PRO A 215 21.69 1.56 -30.70
CA PRO A 215 20.34 1.00 -30.74
C PRO A 215 20.25 -0.48 -31.18
N ASP A 216 21.31 -1.07 -31.73
CA ASP A 216 21.22 -2.30 -32.55
C ASP A 216 21.87 -3.56 -31.92
N LEU A 217 21.86 -3.69 -30.59
CA LEU A 217 22.30 -4.92 -29.89
C LEU A 217 21.12 -5.77 -29.41
N GLU A 218 21.13 -7.06 -29.74
CA GLU A 218 20.04 -8.00 -29.42
C GLU A 218 19.95 -8.33 -27.92
N PRO A 219 18.74 -8.62 -27.39
CA PRO A 219 18.50 -8.80 -25.96
C PRO A 219 18.94 -10.19 -25.44
N GLY A 220 20.24 -10.37 -25.25
CA GLY A 220 20.85 -11.58 -24.69
C GLY A 220 21.57 -11.35 -23.35
N HIS A 221 21.09 -12.04 -22.31
CA HIS A 221 21.70 -12.20 -20.97
C HIS A 221 21.67 -11.03 -19.96
N GLU A 222 21.63 -11.44 -18.68
CA GLU A 222 21.95 -10.68 -17.46
C GLU A 222 21.20 -9.36 -17.20
N HIS A 223 19.87 -9.45 -17.19
CA HIS A 223 19.07 -8.63 -16.28
C HIS A 223 18.89 -9.36 -14.93
N GLY A 224 19.73 -8.99 -13.94
CA GLY A 224 19.50 -9.33 -12.55
C GLY A 224 18.08 -8.92 -12.11
N TYR A 225 17.40 -9.78 -11.36
CA TYR A 225 15.94 -9.86 -11.28
C TYR A 225 15.28 -8.80 -10.38
N ARG A 226 15.58 -7.51 -10.62
CA ARG A 226 15.14 -6.37 -9.82
C ARG A 226 13.61 -6.42 -9.55
N PRO A 227 13.17 -6.47 -8.28
CA PRO A 227 11.75 -6.62 -7.94
C PRO A 227 10.85 -5.60 -8.62
N ARG A 228 9.76 -6.07 -9.24
CA ARG A 228 8.69 -5.19 -9.76
C ARG A 228 8.04 -4.45 -8.58
N PRO A 229 7.72 -3.16 -8.71
CA PRO A 229 7.10 -2.41 -7.62
C PRO A 229 5.70 -2.93 -7.31
N ASN A 230 5.32 -2.89 -6.03
CA ASN A 230 4.01 -3.30 -5.53
C ASN A 230 2.87 -2.64 -6.36
N PRO A 231 1.98 -3.43 -7.00
CA PRO A 231 0.98 -2.90 -7.94
C PRO A 231 -0.04 -1.98 -7.25
N CYS A 232 -0.38 -2.23 -5.99
CA CYS A 232 -1.28 -1.36 -5.26
C CYS A 232 -0.58 -0.06 -4.86
N ARG A 233 0.72 -0.08 -4.51
CA ARG A 233 1.52 1.14 -4.30
C ARG A 233 1.64 1.98 -5.57
N VAL A 234 1.78 1.36 -6.74
CA VAL A 234 1.72 2.02 -8.06
C VAL A 234 0.35 2.69 -8.28
N GLN A 235 -0.74 1.99 -7.98
CA GLN A 235 -2.10 2.52 -8.09
C GLN A 235 -2.39 3.66 -7.09
N GLU A 236 -1.86 3.60 -5.86
CA GLU A 236 -2.00 4.67 -4.86
C GLU A 236 -1.21 5.93 -5.26
N ALA A 237 0.02 5.75 -5.76
CA ALA A 237 0.83 6.85 -6.29
C ALA A 237 0.17 7.50 -7.53
N ARG A 238 -0.50 6.70 -8.37
CA ARG A 238 -1.33 7.20 -9.48
C ARG A 238 -2.50 8.05 -8.99
N GLU A 239 -3.18 7.59 -7.95
CA GLU A 239 -4.32 8.30 -7.35
C GLU A 239 -3.88 9.63 -6.71
N LEU A 240 -2.79 9.65 -5.94
CA LEU A 240 -2.18 10.87 -5.39
C LEU A 240 -1.83 11.88 -6.48
N LEU A 241 -1.06 11.47 -7.49
CA LEU A 241 -0.62 12.37 -8.56
C LEU A 241 -1.80 12.87 -9.41
N SER A 242 -2.78 12.01 -9.71
CA SER A 242 -3.98 12.42 -10.44
C SER A 242 -4.83 13.43 -9.69
N ALA A 243 -4.89 13.36 -8.35
CA ALA A 243 -5.63 14.31 -7.52
C ALA A 243 -4.99 15.71 -7.53
N VAL A 244 -3.65 15.78 -7.52
CA VAL A 244 -2.89 17.04 -7.52
C VAL A 244 -2.82 17.67 -8.92
N VAL A 245 -2.50 16.88 -9.95
CA VAL A 245 -2.19 17.38 -11.31
C VAL A 245 -3.44 17.47 -12.21
N ALA A 246 -4.41 16.55 -12.03
CA ALA A 246 -5.58 16.45 -12.90
C ALA A 246 -6.90 16.32 -12.10
N PRO A 247 -7.18 17.20 -11.11
CA PRO A 247 -8.28 17.06 -10.16
C PRO A 247 -9.64 16.87 -10.86
N GLY A 248 -10.34 15.79 -10.52
CA GLY A 248 -11.61 15.40 -11.12
C GLY A 248 -11.52 14.46 -12.33
N SER A 249 -10.32 14.23 -12.87
CA SER A 249 -10.10 13.20 -13.89
C SER A 249 -10.10 11.80 -13.28
N PRO A 250 -10.53 10.75 -14.00
CA PRO A 250 -10.36 9.37 -13.55
C PRO A 250 -8.86 9.01 -13.40
N PRO A 251 -8.40 8.45 -12.26
CA PRO A 251 -6.99 8.06 -12.12
C PRO A 251 -6.52 7.09 -13.21
N GLY A 252 -7.41 6.26 -13.74
CA GLY A 252 -7.12 5.30 -14.81
C GLY A 252 -6.71 5.91 -16.17
N SER A 253 -7.02 7.18 -16.43
CA SER A 253 -6.60 7.90 -17.65
C SER A 253 -5.40 8.82 -17.44
N TYR A 254 -4.95 9.04 -16.21
CA TYR A 254 -3.81 9.92 -15.91
C TYR A 254 -2.47 9.22 -16.21
N ARG A 255 -1.61 9.85 -17.04
CA ARG A 255 -0.24 9.42 -17.41
C ARG A 255 -0.07 7.89 -17.60
N PRO A 256 -0.82 7.23 -18.52
CA PRO A 256 -0.70 5.77 -18.72
C PRO A 256 0.72 5.30 -19.07
N ASP A 257 1.54 6.19 -19.63
CA ASP A 257 2.97 6.01 -19.91
C ASP A 257 3.83 5.74 -18.66
N LEU A 258 3.39 6.14 -17.46
CA LEU A 258 4.10 5.91 -16.21
C LEU A 258 3.63 4.67 -15.44
N PHE A 259 2.35 4.32 -15.58
CA PHE A 259 1.68 3.35 -14.68
C PHE A 259 1.38 1.99 -15.32
N THR A 260 1.44 1.88 -16.66
CA THR A 260 1.23 0.59 -17.35
C THR A 260 2.44 -0.33 -17.19
N GLU A 261 3.65 0.23 -17.36
CA GLU A 261 4.93 -0.46 -17.16
C GLU A 261 5.79 0.34 -16.17
N PRO A 262 5.50 0.24 -14.86
CA PRO A 262 6.23 1.00 -13.85
C PRO A 262 7.69 0.51 -13.77
N PRO A 263 8.66 1.41 -13.54
CA PRO A 263 10.07 1.03 -13.49
C PRO A 263 10.34 0.05 -12.33
N PRO A 264 11.25 -0.93 -12.50
CA PRO A 264 11.63 -1.83 -11.41
C PRO A 264 12.24 -1.06 -10.24
N THR A 265 12.12 -1.65 -9.06
CA THR A 265 12.54 -1.05 -7.79
C THR A 265 14.06 -0.81 -7.77
N GLY A 266 14.53 0.18 -7.00
CA GLY A 266 15.95 0.52 -6.91
C GLY A 266 16.55 1.26 -8.11
N LYS A 267 15.75 1.75 -9.08
CA LYS A 267 16.23 2.71 -10.09
C LYS A 267 16.31 4.13 -9.50
N LYS A 268 17.38 4.88 -9.81
CA LYS A 268 17.63 6.27 -9.34
C LYS A 268 16.35 7.12 -9.60
N PRO A 269 15.76 7.78 -8.56
CA PRO A 269 14.40 8.31 -8.65
C PRO A 269 14.27 9.54 -9.54
N LEU A 270 15.32 10.34 -9.68
CA LEU A 270 15.35 11.53 -10.52
C LEU A 270 15.27 11.18 -12.02
N LYS A 271 14.14 11.49 -12.66
CA LYS A 271 14.00 11.45 -14.13
C LYS A 271 14.17 12.87 -14.68
N ARG A 272 15.33 13.15 -15.29
CA ARG A 272 15.63 14.46 -15.92
C ARG A 272 14.49 14.85 -16.88
N ARG A 273 14.06 16.12 -16.81
CA ARG A 273 12.97 16.72 -17.61
C ARG A 273 11.54 16.18 -17.38
N ASP A 274 11.29 15.29 -16.41
CA ASP A 274 9.93 14.79 -16.07
C ASP A 274 9.74 14.75 -14.55
N LEU A 275 9.15 15.82 -14.02
CA LEU A 275 8.94 16.01 -12.57
C LEU A 275 7.88 15.05 -12.02
N GLU A 276 6.77 14.84 -12.74
CA GLU A 276 5.71 13.91 -12.33
C GLU A 276 6.25 12.48 -12.19
N ALA A 277 7.06 12.02 -13.14
CA ALA A 277 7.71 10.72 -13.06
C ALA A 277 8.81 10.64 -11.99
N THR A 278 9.45 11.77 -11.66
CA THR A 278 10.39 11.85 -10.54
C THR A 278 9.64 11.68 -9.20
N ILE A 279 8.56 12.43 -9.00
CA ILE A 279 7.70 12.30 -7.80
C ILE A 279 7.10 10.89 -7.73
N PHE A 280 6.63 10.33 -8.85
CA PHE A 280 6.16 8.95 -8.91
C PHE A 280 7.21 7.95 -8.42
N ARG A 281 8.45 8.02 -8.93
CA ARG A 281 9.55 7.15 -8.47
C ARG A 281 9.87 7.36 -6.99
N MET A 282 9.81 8.60 -6.48
CA MET A 282 9.99 8.87 -5.05
C MET A 282 8.85 8.28 -4.20
N LEU A 283 7.60 8.34 -4.66
CA LEU A 283 6.43 7.72 -4.00
C LEU A 283 6.53 6.18 -3.97
N LEU A 284 7.18 5.56 -4.96
CA LEU A 284 7.48 4.12 -4.94
C LEU A 284 8.65 3.78 -4.01
N ALA A 285 9.74 4.57 -4.06
CA ALA A 285 11.01 4.23 -3.41
C ALA A 285 11.14 4.70 -1.95
N ASN A 286 10.26 5.59 -1.46
CA ASN A 286 10.35 6.14 -0.10
C ASN A 286 8.96 6.16 0.57
N ASP A 287 8.79 5.32 1.60
CA ASP A 287 7.54 5.19 2.35
C ASP A 287 7.18 6.45 3.14
N ASP A 288 8.14 7.19 3.67
CA ASP A 288 7.84 8.37 4.49
C ASP A 288 7.47 9.58 3.62
N PHE A 289 8.07 9.68 2.44
CA PHE A 289 7.63 10.64 1.42
C PHE A 289 6.21 10.31 0.93
N PHE A 290 5.88 9.02 0.75
CA PHE A 290 4.52 8.59 0.43
C PHE A 290 3.52 8.85 1.56
N ARG A 291 3.84 8.49 2.82
CA ARG A 291 3.03 8.78 4.02
C ARG A 291 2.82 10.29 4.19
N TYR A 292 3.85 11.09 3.94
CA TYR A 292 3.73 12.55 3.93
C TYR A 292 2.74 13.02 2.86
N PHE A 293 2.92 12.62 1.59
CA PHE A 293 2.00 12.98 0.49
C PHE A 293 0.56 12.54 0.78
N LEU A 294 0.37 11.35 1.35
CA LEU A 294 -0.92 10.81 1.76
C LEU A 294 -1.57 11.63 2.90
N SER A 295 -0.78 12.12 3.86
CA SER A 295 -1.30 12.97 4.94
C SER A 295 -1.75 14.36 4.46
N GLN A 296 -1.23 14.83 3.32
CA GLN A 296 -1.64 16.09 2.68
C GLN A 296 -2.78 15.90 1.67
N ALA A 297 -3.08 14.67 1.25
CA ALA A 297 -4.15 14.37 0.31
C ALA A 297 -5.55 14.61 0.93
N SER A 298 -6.50 15.09 0.14
CA SER A 298 -7.82 15.45 0.65
C SER A 298 -8.65 14.21 1.03
N SER A 299 -9.58 14.36 1.96
CA SER A 299 -10.59 13.32 2.28
C SER A 299 -11.62 13.09 1.17
N THR A 300 -11.47 13.75 0.02
CA THR A 300 -12.24 13.52 -1.21
C THR A 300 -11.40 13.01 -2.38
N ASP A 301 -10.11 12.73 -2.16
CA ASP A 301 -9.21 12.21 -3.19
C ASP A 301 -9.36 10.68 -3.30
N PRO A 302 -9.18 10.07 -4.49
CA PRO A 302 -9.41 8.64 -4.69
C PRO A 302 -8.56 7.72 -3.78
N VAL A 303 -7.37 8.18 -3.37
CA VAL A 303 -6.47 7.45 -2.48
C VAL A 303 -6.97 7.35 -1.03
N ASN A 304 -7.91 8.23 -0.65
CA ASN A 304 -8.52 8.34 0.68
C ASN A 304 -10.01 7.94 0.69
N ASP A 305 -10.56 7.49 -0.44
CA ASP A 305 -11.94 7.02 -0.55
C ASP A 305 -12.07 5.57 -0.03
N PRO A 306 -12.71 5.34 1.14
CA PRO A 306 -12.74 4.02 1.75
C PRO A 306 -13.56 3.01 0.93
N PHE A 307 -14.62 3.47 0.23
CA PHE A 307 -15.46 2.59 -0.58
C PHE A 307 -14.70 2.10 -1.81
N ARG A 308 -13.91 2.99 -2.43
CA ARG A 308 -13.00 2.64 -3.51
C ARG A 308 -11.92 1.65 -3.06
N LYS A 309 -11.33 1.83 -1.86
CA LYS A 309 -10.33 0.90 -1.32
C LYS A 309 -10.90 -0.49 -1.03
N LEU A 310 -12.14 -0.57 -0.52
CA LEU A 310 -12.83 -1.85 -0.30
C LEU A 310 -13.19 -2.54 -1.63
N SER A 311 -13.58 -1.79 -2.68
CA SER A 311 -13.70 -2.34 -4.04
C SER A 311 -12.36 -2.89 -4.54
N GLN A 312 -11.27 -2.12 -4.40
CA GLN A 312 -9.93 -2.54 -4.85
C GLN A 312 -9.44 -3.82 -4.13
N ARG A 313 -9.76 -4.00 -2.85
CA ARG A 313 -9.49 -5.25 -2.10
C ARG A 313 -10.26 -6.44 -2.69
N VAL A 314 -11.54 -6.26 -3.03
CA VAL A 314 -12.31 -7.31 -3.72
C VAL A 314 -11.74 -7.60 -5.12
N ASP A 315 -11.35 -6.58 -5.86
CA ASP A 315 -10.70 -6.72 -7.18
C ASP A 315 -9.33 -7.44 -7.09
N ARG A 316 -8.66 -7.43 -5.93
CA ARG A 316 -7.48 -8.26 -5.62
C ARG A 316 -7.88 -9.70 -5.26
N VAL A 317 -8.75 -9.89 -4.27
CA VAL A 317 -9.21 -11.21 -3.80
C VAL A 317 -9.76 -12.07 -4.94
N LEU A 318 -10.55 -11.48 -5.84
CA LEU A 318 -11.08 -12.18 -7.01
C LEU A 318 -10.00 -12.61 -8.01
N ARG A 319 -8.95 -11.80 -8.17
CA ARG A 319 -7.80 -12.12 -9.04
C ARG A 319 -6.98 -13.28 -8.47
N GLU A 320 -6.75 -13.27 -7.16
CA GLU A 320 -6.07 -14.37 -6.46
C GLU A 320 -6.84 -15.69 -6.59
N LEU A 321 -8.17 -15.68 -6.40
CA LEU A 321 -9.04 -16.83 -6.63
C LEU A 321 -8.92 -17.35 -8.08
N ASP A 322 -8.98 -16.44 -9.05
CA ASP A 322 -8.87 -16.78 -10.48
C ASP A 322 -7.48 -17.35 -10.83
N THR A 323 -6.40 -16.85 -10.23
CA THR A 323 -5.02 -17.34 -10.42
C THR A 323 -4.76 -18.68 -9.73
N ASN A 324 -5.23 -18.86 -8.49
CA ASN A 324 -5.13 -20.12 -7.75
C ASN A 324 -5.90 -21.26 -8.47
N SER A 325 -6.93 -20.90 -9.24
CA SER A 325 -7.74 -21.84 -10.03
C SER A 325 -7.19 -22.14 -11.43
N SER A 326 -6.03 -21.59 -11.81
CA SER A 326 -5.42 -21.85 -13.12
C SER A 326 -4.55 -23.13 -13.09
N PRO A 327 -4.73 -24.09 -14.03
CA PRO A 327 -3.94 -25.32 -14.05
C PRO A 327 -2.46 -25.12 -14.42
N SER A 328 -2.06 -23.90 -14.74
CA SER A 328 -0.67 -23.48 -14.97
C SER A 328 0.08 -23.08 -13.71
N SER A 329 -0.62 -22.91 -12.58
CA SER A 329 -0.02 -22.48 -11.32
C SER A 329 0.75 -23.65 -10.68
N PRO A 330 2.07 -23.54 -10.43
CA PRO A 330 2.80 -24.61 -9.76
C PRO A 330 2.26 -24.80 -8.34
N PRO A 331 2.20 -26.04 -7.82
CA PRO A 331 1.79 -26.27 -6.45
C PRO A 331 2.83 -25.66 -5.51
N LEU A 332 2.50 -24.49 -4.95
CA LEU A 332 3.28 -23.87 -3.89
C LEU A 332 3.33 -24.85 -2.72
N GLN A 333 4.54 -25.25 -2.34
CA GLN A 333 4.77 -26.06 -1.14
C GLN A 333 4.15 -25.32 0.04
N HIS A 334 3.29 -26.02 0.80
CA HIS A 334 2.32 -25.45 1.75
C HIS A 334 2.76 -24.11 2.36
N PRO A 335 2.23 -22.96 1.88
CA PRO A 335 2.50 -21.69 2.54
C PRO A 335 1.96 -21.75 3.97
N PRO A 336 2.47 -20.93 4.90
CA PRO A 336 1.90 -20.77 6.24
C PRO A 336 0.55 -20.03 6.24
N GLU A 337 -0.08 -19.86 5.07
CA GLU A 337 -1.35 -19.17 4.85
C GLU A 337 -2.42 -20.17 4.37
N GLY A 338 -3.70 -19.81 4.49
CA GLY A 338 -4.82 -20.69 4.14
C GLY A 338 -4.99 -21.02 2.65
N PRO A 339 -5.98 -21.84 2.28
CA PRO A 339 -6.36 -22.03 0.88
C PRO A 339 -7.06 -20.78 0.33
N ARG A 340 -6.55 -20.22 -0.78
CA ARG A 340 -7.17 -19.10 -1.52
C ARG A 340 -8.38 -19.59 -2.34
N ASP A 341 -9.40 -20.10 -1.65
CA ASP A 341 -10.57 -20.77 -2.22
C ASP A 341 -11.84 -19.88 -2.28
N VAL A 342 -12.97 -20.48 -2.69
CA VAL A 342 -14.26 -19.79 -2.83
C VAL A 342 -14.89 -19.41 -1.49
N ALA A 343 -14.61 -20.14 -0.41
CA ALA A 343 -15.06 -19.79 0.93
C ALA A 343 -14.26 -18.61 1.49
N TRP A 344 -12.94 -18.64 1.33
CA TRP A 344 -12.02 -17.52 1.60
C TRP A 344 -12.44 -16.25 0.85
N ALA A 345 -12.62 -16.33 -0.47
CA ALA A 345 -13.02 -15.19 -1.29
C ALA A 345 -14.40 -14.64 -0.88
N ALA A 346 -15.37 -15.52 -0.60
CA ALA A 346 -16.68 -15.11 -0.14
C ALA A 346 -16.66 -14.43 1.24
N HIS A 347 -15.80 -14.87 2.17
CA HIS A 347 -15.61 -14.23 3.46
C HIS A 347 -15.07 -12.79 3.30
N HIS A 348 -13.98 -12.59 2.56
CA HIS A 348 -13.45 -11.25 2.28
C HIS A 348 -14.44 -10.32 1.54
N ILE A 349 -15.22 -10.85 0.59
CA ILE A 349 -16.24 -10.07 -0.14
C ILE A 349 -17.37 -9.66 0.78
N THR A 350 -17.86 -10.57 1.63
CA THR A 350 -18.92 -10.30 2.60
C THR A 350 -18.42 -9.29 3.64
N GLY A 351 -17.22 -9.50 4.18
CA GLY A 351 -16.56 -8.58 5.09
C GLY A 351 -16.33 -7.18 4.50
N ALA A 352 -15.94 -7.09 3.23
CA ALA A 352 -15.86 -5.79 2.53
C ALA A 352 -17.22 -5.10 2.41
N ILE A 353 -18.31 -5.83 2.18
CA ILE A 353 -19.68 -5.29 2.17
C ILE A 353 -20.11 -4.85 3.57
N THR A 354 -19.75 -5.60 4.62
CA THR A 354 -19.96 -5.20 6.03
C THR A 354 -19.18 -3.93 6.36
N LEU A 355 -17.91 -3.81 5.98
CA LEU A 355 -17.13 -2.58 6.16
C LEU A 355 -17.71 -1.39 5.36
N ILE A 356 -18.23 -1.61 4.13
CA ILE A 356 -18.97 -0.57 3.40
C ILE A 356 -20.21 -0.14 4.18
N ARG A 357 -21.00 -1.08 4.73
CA ARG A 357 -22.18 -0.82 5.55
C ARG A 357 -21.80 0.00 6.80
N THR A 358 -20.81 -0.44 7.56
CA THR A 358 -20.29 0.28 8.74
C THR A 358 -19.85 1.70 8.37
N ALA A 359 -19.09 1.86 7.28
CA ALA A 359 -18.62 3.16 6.78
C ALA A 359 -19.74 4.04 6.15
N ILE A 360 -20.98 3.55 6.05
CA ILE A 360 -22.18 4.33 5.72
C ILE A 360 -22.89 4.80 6.99
N PHE A 361 -23.07 3.92 8.00
CA PHE A 361 -23.96 4.18 9.15
C PHE A 361 -23.26 4.64 10.43
N ASN A 362 -22.06 4.15 10.75
CA ASN A 362 -21.34 4.48 11.98
C ASN A 362 -20.49 5.74 11.76
N ARG A 363 -21.14 6.87 11.43
CA ARG A 363 -20.50 8.17 11.18
C ARG A 363 -21.21 9.29 11.91
N ASP A 364 -20.44 10.23 12.46
CA ASP A 364 -20.96 11.45 13.09
C ASP A 364 -21.59 12.43 12.09
N ARG A 365 -21.42 12.19 10.77
CA ARG A 365 -21.93 13.04 9.69
C ARG A 365 -22.62 12.23 8.59
N PRO A 366 -23.70 12.74 7.98
CA PRO A 366 -24.30 12.13 6.80
C PRO A 366 -23.35 12.16 5.60
N LEU A 367 -23.47 11.15 4.73
CA LEU A 367 -22.65 11.02 3.53
C LEU A 367 -22.89 12.16 2.52
N ARG A 368 -21.81 12.82 2.10
CA ARG A 368 -21.81 13.79 1.00
C ARG A 368 -22.22 13.10 -0.31
N PRO A 369 -22.78 13.82 -1.30
CA PRO A 369 -23.22 13.21 -2.57
C PRO A 369 -22.14 12.35 -3.26
N ARG A 370 -20.88 12.81 -3.30
CA ARG A 370 -19.75 12.02 -3.82
C ARG A 370 -19.47 10.74 -3.01
N GLU A 371 -19.53 10.81 -1.69
CA GLU A 371 -19.36 9.64 -0.81
C GLU A 371 -20.49 8.60 -1.06
N ARG A 372 -21.75 9.07 -1.23
CA ARG A 372 -22.90 8.21 -1.59
C ARG A 372 -22.71 7.54 -2.96
N THR A 373 -22.32 8.30 -3.99
CA THR A 373 -22.06 7.75 -5.34
C THR A 373 -20.89 6.77 -5.34
N SER A 374 -19.82 7.00 -4.56
CA SER A 374 -18.71 6.05 -4.48
C SER A 374 -19.11 4.75 -3.76
N ALA A 375 -19.85 4.83 -2.65
CA ALA A 375 -20.41 3.65 -1.98
C ALA A 375 -21.29 2.82 -2.92
N ALA A 376 -22.20 3.46 -3.67
CA ALA A 376 -23.01 2.79 -4.67
C ALA A 376 -22.17 2.16 -5.80
N GLY A 377 -21.17 2.89 -6.31
CA GLY A 377 -20.28 2.40 -7.37
C GLY A 377 -19.43 1.19 -6.95
N ALA A 378 -18.89 1.20 -5.73
CA ALA A 378 -18.15 0.08 -5.15
C ALA A 378 -19.03 -1.17 -5.02
N LEU A 379 -20.23 -1.02 -4.44
CA LEU A 379 -21.21 -2.10 -4.28
C LEU A 379 -21.64 -2.70 -5.63
N ILE A 380 -21.87 -1.85 -6.65
CA ILE A 380 -22.27 -2.32 -7.99
C ILE A 380 -21.14 -3.06 -8.70
N ARG A 381 -19.88 -2.63 -8.54
CA ARG A 381 -18.70 -3.36 -9.06
C ARG A 381 -18.54 -4.72 -8.40
N ILE A 382 -18.64 -4.80 -7.08
CA ILE A 382 -18.58 -6.06 -6.34
C ILE A 382 -19.67 -7.03 -6.84
N LEU A 383 -20.89 -6.53 -7.06
CA LEU A 383 -21.99 -7.34 -7.57
C LEU A 383 -21.74 -7.84 -9.00
N ALA A 384 -21.27 -6.98 -9.90
CA ALA A 384 -20.94 -7.36 -11.28
C ALA A 384 -19.80 -8.39 -11.32
N ALA A 385 -18.70 -8.14 -10.59
CA ALA A 385 -17.54 -9.03 -10.59
C ALA A 385 -17.82 -10.42 -9.97
N VAL A 386 -18.84 -10.54 -9.12
CA VAL A 386 -19.38 -11.83 -8.64
C VAL A 386 -20.34 -12.46 -9.66
N ALA A 387 -21.16 -11.67 -10.35
CA ALA A 387 -22.08 -12.14 -11.40
C ALA A 387 -21.34 -12.67 -12.64
N ASP A 388 -20.21 -12.06 -13.01
CA ASP A 388 -19.29 -12.53 -14.05
C ASP A 388 -18.67 -13.91 -13.73
N ARG A 389 -18.63 -14.30 -12.45
CA ARG A 389 -17.95 -15.51 -11.94
C ARG A 389 -18.90 -16.65 -11.57
N ASN A 390 -19.96 -16.83 -12.37
CA ASN A 390 -20.78 -18.05 -12.33
C ASN A 390 -20.06 -19.24 -12.99
N ARG A 391 -18.99 -19.71 -12.34
CA ARG A 391 -18.24 -20.91 -12.71
C ARG A 391 -17.89 -21.71 -11.47
N ASP A 392 -17.78 -23.02 -11.65
CA ASP A 392 -17.23 -23.91 -10.63
C ASP A 392 -15.69 -23.79 -10.67
N PHE A 393 -15.08 -23.54 -9.51
CA PHE A 393 -13.64 -23.49 -9.29
C PHE A 393 -13.13 -24.85 -8.74
N ALA A 394 -11.82 -25.07 -8.80
CA ALA A 394 -11.20 -26.28 -8.26
C ALA A 394 -11.21 -26.29 -6.72
N VAL A 395 -11.27 -27.49 -6.13
CA VAL A 395 -11.40 -27.71 -4.68
C VAL A 395 -10.15 -28.43 -4.16
N ALA A 396 -9.69 -28.08 -2.96
CA ALA A 396 -8.59 -28.79 -2.31
C ALA A 396 -9.00 -30.23 -1.90
N PRO A 397 -8.12 -31.23 -2.00
CA PRO A 397 -8.43 -32.60 -1.58
C PRO A 397 -8.93 -32.67 -0.12
N GLY A 398 -10.16 -33.14 0.08
CA GLY A 398 -10.77 -33.33 1.41
C GLY A 398 -11.78 -32.27 1.86
N GLN A 399 -12.00 -31.19 1.10
CA GLN A 399 -13.09 -30.24 1.37
C GLN A 399 -14.47 -30.80 0.92
N PRO A 400 -15.59 -30.30 1.50
CA PRO A 400 -16.93 -30.74 1.15
C PRO A 400 -17.32 -30.33 -0.28
N ASP A 401 -17.51 -31.31 -1.17
CA ASP A 401 -17.78 -31.10 -2.59
C ASP A 401 -19.25 -30.78 -2.90
N THR A 402 -19.78 -29.67 -2.40
CA THR A 402 -21.05 -29.12 -2.90
C THR A 402 -20.78 -28.10 -4.01
N ARG A 403 -21.64 -28.07 -5.03
CA ARG A 403 -21.55 -27.07 -6.11
C ARG A 403 -21.58 -25.62 -5.59
N ARG A 404 -22.23 -25.38 -4.45
CA ARG A 404 -22.26 -24.07 -3.76
C ARG A 404 -20.90 -23.72 -3.16
N ASP A 405 -20.16 -24.69 -2.64
CA ASP A 405 -18.81 -24.48 -2.12
C ASP A 405 -17.81 -24.25 -3.25
N ARG A 406 -18.05 -24.82 -4.44
CA ARG A 406 -17.22 -24.61 -5.64
C ARG A 406 -17.49 -23.31 -6.43
N ASN A 407 -18.63 -22.67 -6.27
CA ASN A 407 -19.09 -21.64 -7.20
C ASN A 407 -19.45 -20.34 -6.45
N LEU A 408 -18.63 -19.30 -6.66
CA LEU A 408 -18.71 -18.03 -5.93
C LEU A 408 -20.07 -17.34 -6.13
N TYR A 409 -20.60 -17.38 -7.36
CA TYR A 409 -21.91 -16.83 -7.66
C TYR A 409 -23.02 -17.57 -6.90
N LEU A 410 -23.02 -18.90 -6.90
CA LEU A 410 -24.00 -19.68 -6.13
C LEU A 410 -23.88 -19.44 -4.63
N ARG A 411 -22.67 -19.31 -4.08
CA ARG A 411 -22.40 -19.08 -2.66
C ARG A 411 -22.99 -17.77 -2.14
N LEU A 412 -22.85 -16.68 -2.92
CA LEU A 412 -23.19 -15.31 -2.54
C LEU A 412 -24.55 -14.83 -3.04
N VAL A 413 -25.03 -15.31 -4.19
CA VAL A 413 -26.23 -14.79 -4.89
C VAL A 413 -27.18 -15.91 -5.34
N GLY A 414 -26.66 -16.99 -5.95
CA GLY A 414 -27.46 -17.94 -6.72
C GLY A 414 -28.26 -18.98 -5.91
N ASP A 415 -27.72 -19.52 -4.81
CA ASP A 415 -28.39 -20.59 -4.04
C ASP A 415 -29.54 -20.07 -3.16
N ARG A 416 -29.34 -18.93 -2.49
CA ARG A 416 -30.28 -18.36 -1.51
C ARG A 416 -30.24 -16.84 -1.52
N ASP A 417 -31.44 -16.25 -1.38
CA ASP A 417 -31.59 -14.82 -1.15
C ASP A 417 -31.09 -14.46 0.26
N GLN A 418 -29.86 -13.98 0.33
CA GLN A 418 -29.15 -13.59 1.57
C GLN A 418 -29.01 -12.06 1.65
N ASP A 419 -29.81 -11.30 0.89
CA ASP A 419 -29.73 -9.84 0.66
C ASP A 419 -28.44 -9.32 0.01
N PHE A 420 -27.26 -9.85 0.38
CA PHE A 420 -25.95 -9.54 -0.20
C PHE A 420 -25.75 -8.02 -0.40
N VAL A 421 -25.29 -7.59 -1.58
CA VAL A 421 -25.13 -6.19 -1.96
C VAL A 421 -26.45 -5.38 -1.91
N LEU A 422 -27.61 -6.00 -2.14
CA LEU A 422 -28.90 -5.29 -2.15
C LEU A 422 -29.34 -4.88 -0.74
N GLY A 423 -28.95 -5.62 0.28
CA GLY A 423 -29.15 -5.24 1.69
C GLY A 423 -28.48 -3.91 2.05
N VAL A 424 -27.44 -3.49 1.31
CA VAL A 424 -26.76 -2.20 1.50
C VAL A 424 -27.18 -1.16 0.44
N LEU A 425 -27.26 -1.54 -0.84
CA LEU A 425 -27.70 -0.62 -1.92
C LEU A 425 -29.10 -0.08 -1.70
N ASN A 426 -30.02 -0.87 -1.13
CA ASN A 426 -31.40 -0.40 -0.88
C ASN A 426 -31.48 0.76 0.12
N LEU A 427 -30.51 0.85 1.02
CA LEU A 427 -30.41 1.88 2.06
C LEU A 427 -29.81 3.19 1.53
N LEU A 428 -29.14 3.16 0.38
CA LEU A 428 -28.64 4.37 -0.27
C LEU A 428 -29.78 5.09 -1.03
N PRO A 429 -29.82 6.44 -1.00
CA PRO A 429 -30.71 7.22 -1.85
C PRO A 429 -30.51 6.91 -3.35
N PRO A 430 -31.58 6.84 -4.16
CA PRO A 430 -31.52 6.29 -5.52
C PRO A 430 -30.77 7.17 -6.54
N ASP A 431 -30.53 8.44 -6.22
CA ASP A 431 -29.64 9.34 -6.97
C ASP A 431 -28.17 8.86 -6.93
N ALA A 432 -27.75 8.19 -5.85
CA ALA A 432 -26.40 7.68 -5.70
C ALA A 432 -26.03 6.60 -6.73
N ALA A 433 -27.00 5.75 -7.09
CA ALA A 433 -26.84 4.65 -8.04
C ALA A 433 -27.17 5.04 -9.49
N ALA A 434 -27.83 6.18 -9.72
CA ALA A 434 -28.23 6.64 -11.06
C ALA A 434 -27.09 6.72 -12.10
N PRO A 435 -25.85 7.14 -11.76
CA PRO A 435 -24.72 7.12 -12.70
C PRO A 435 -24.32 5.73 -13.21
N PHE A 436 -24.75 4.66 -12.52
CA PHE A 436 -24.39 3.27 -12.82
C PHE A 436 -25.55 2.45 -13.39
N LEU A 437 -26.65 3.10 -13.79
CA LEU A 437 -27.87 2.45 -14.28
C LEU A 437 -27.61 1.43 -15.40
N HIS A 438 -26.73 1.73 -16.36
CA HIS A 438 -26.36 0.79 -17.42
C HIS A 438 -25.66 -0.48 -16.90
N HIS A 439 -24.83 -0.36 -15.85
CA HIS A 439 -24.16 -1.52 -15.24
C HIS A 439 -25.16 -2.38 -14.47
N LEU A 440 -26.15 -1.77 -13.80
CA LEU A 440 -27.25 -2.47 -13.16
C LEU A 440 -28.12 -3.23 -14.18
N GLU A 441 -28.29 -2.70 -15.39
CA GLU A 441 -29.03 -3.36 -16.46
C GLU A 441 -28.27 -4.58 -17.02
N LEU A 442 -26.96 -4.46 -17.27
CA LEU A 442 -26.11 -5.60 -17.66
C LEU A 442 -26.13 -6.73 -16.60
N VAL A 443 -26.06 -6.38 -15.30
CA VAL A 443 -26.17 -7.33 -14.19
C VAL A 443 -27.58 -7.97 -14.11
N GLN A 444 -28.63 -7.24 -14.51
CA GLN A 444 -29.98 -7.81 -14.58
C GLN A 444 -30.07 -8.95 -15.60
N ASP A 445 -29.44 -8.77 -16.77
CA ASP A 445 -29.45 -9.76 -17.85
C ASP A 445 -28.59 -10.98 -17.46
N GLN A 446 -27.44 -10.76 -16.82
CA GLN A 446 -26.63 -11.82 -16.22
C GLN A 446 -27.42 -12.67 -15.20
N PHE A 447 -28.26 -12.07 -14.35
CA PHE A 447 -29.11 -12.84 -13.43
C PHE A 447 -30.18 -13.69 -14.15
N GLY A 448 -30.62 -13.26 -15.33
CA GLY A 448 -31.50 -14.05 -16.20
C GLY A 448 -30.82 -15.28 -16.79
N VAL A 449 -29.53 -15.18 -17.12
CA VAL A 449 -28.71 -16.30 -17.63
C VAL A 449 -28.23 -17.22 -16.51
N ASN A 450 -27.78 -16.64 -15.39
CA ASN A 450 -27.14 -17.37 -14.30
C ASN A 450 -28.11 -18.02 -13.31
N GLY A 451 -29.37 -17.59 -13.28
CA GLY A 451 -30.42 -18.18 -12.44
C GLY A 451 -30.41 -17.74 -10.98
N ALA A 452 -30.49 -16.42 -10.72
CA ALA A 452 -30.66 -15.92 -9.35
C ALA A 452 -32.04 -16.27 -8.73
N PRO A 453 -32.15 -16.35 -7.38
CA PRO A 453 -33.42 -16.58 -6.69
C PRO A 453 -34.49 -15.54 -7.06
N ALA A 454 -35.73 -16.00 -7.28
CA ALA A 454 -36.81 -15.14 -7.77
C ALA A 454 -37.06 -13.88 -6.92
N SER A 455 -36.99 -14.00 -5.59
CA SER A 455 -37.12 -12.89 -4.65
C SER A 455 -35.96 -11.88 -4.76
N TYR A 456 -34.73 -12.35 -4.99
CA TYR A 456 -33.58 -11.48 -5.19
C TYR A 456 -33.74 -10.68 -6.49
N VAL A 457 -34.17 -11.34 -7.57
CA VAL A 457 -34.42 -10.70 -8.88
C VAL A 457 -35.58 -9.70 -8.81
N GLU A 458 -36.67 -10.00 -8.10
CA GLU A 458 -37.80 -9.07 -7.91
C GLU A 458 -37.37 -7.81 -7.13
N ARG A 459 -36.59 -7.99 -6.06
CA ARG A 459 -36.07 -6.89 -5.25
C ARG A 459 -35.02 -6.07 -6.01
N PHE A 460 -34.21 -6.72 -6.87
CA PHE A 460 -33.31 -6.05 -7.83
C PHE A 460 -34.08 -5.20 -8.85
N ARG A 461 -35.12 -5.75 -9.49
CA ARG A 461 -35.99 -5.01 -10.44
C ARG A 461 -36.66 -3.81 -9.75
N SER A 462 -37.04 -3.95 -8.49
CA SER A 462 -37.65 -2.87 -7.69
C SER A 462 -36.65 -1.74 -7.35
N LEU A 463 -35.39 -2.09 -7.05
CA LEU A 463 -34.29 -1.12 -6.93
C LEU A 463 -34.05 -0.41 -8.26
N LEU A 464 -33.90 -1.15 -9.36
CA LEU A 464 -33.61 -0.60 -10.68
C LEU A 464 -34.74 0.32 -11.17
N ALA A 465 -36.01 -0.01 -10.88
CA ALA A 465 -37.16 0.85 -11.12
C ALA A 465 -37.15 2.15 -10.27
N ARG A 466 -36.66 2.12 -9.03
CA ARG A 466 -36.42 3.35 -8.22
C ARG A 466 -35.33 4.22 -8.84
N VAL A 467 -34.22 3.61 -9.26
CA VAL A 467 -33.07 4.32 -9.86
C VAL A 467 -33.44 4.95 -11.21
N ARG A 468 -34.18 4.24 -12.09
CA ARG A 468 -34.74 4.80 -13.33
C ARG A 468 -35.59 6.05 -13.07
N ARG A 469 -36.46 6.03 -12.05
CA ARG A 469 -37.29 7.20 -11.68
C ARG A 469 -36.44 8.38 -11.17
N ALA A 470 -35.41 8.12 -10.37
CA ALA A 470 -34.52 9.18 -9.88
C ALA A 470 -33.70 9.83 -11.01
N GLY A 471 -33.11 9.02 -11.90
CA GLY A 471 -32.35 9.51 -13.05
C GLY A 471 -33.19 10.33 -14.02
N GLY A 472 -34.43 9.91 -14.30
CA GLY A 472 -35.33 10.63 -15.19
C GLY A 472 -35.73 12.03 -14.70
N VAL A 473 -35.83 12.24 -13.39
CA VAL A 473 -36.15 13.57 -12.81
C VAL A 473 -34.96 14.52 -12.93
N ALA A 474 -33.73 14.04 -12.72
CA ALA A 474 -32.52 14.86 -12.79
C ALA A 474 -32.28 15.44 -14.21
N GLY A 475 -32.70 14.74 -15.26
CA GLY A 475 -32.59 15.20 -16.65
C GLY A 475 -33.65 16.21 -17.11
N ALA A 476 -34.72 16.42 -16.34
CA ALA A 476 -35.88 17.23 -16.77
C ALA A 476 -35.81 18.72 -16.38
N SER A 477 -34.89 19.11 -15.50
CA SER A 477 -34.91 20.41 -14.81
C SER A 477 -34.32 21.59 -15.58
N THR A 478 -33.86 21.40 -16.83
CA THR A 478 -33.13 22.44 -17.60
C THR A 478 -33.81 22.86 -18.92
N SER A 479 -35.00 22.35 -19.26
CA SER A 479 -35.66 22.62 -20.55
C SER A 479 -37.20 22.72 -20.49
N ALA A 480 -37.75 23.41 -19.48
CA ALA A 480 -39.21 23.57 -19.29
C ALA A 480 -39.67 25.04 -19.15
N ALA A 481 -39.15 25.94 -19.98
CA ALA A 481 -39.43 27.39 -19.91
C ALA A 481 -39.97 28.02 -21.22
N ALA A 482 -40.78 27.29 -21.99
CA ALA A 482 -41.50 27.83 -23.14
C ALA A 482 -42.81 27.06 -23.40
N GLY A 483 -43.87 27.76 -23.84
CA GLY A 483 -44.98 27.11 -24.58
C GLY A 483 -46.33 26.89 -23.89
N SER A 484 -46.72 27.62 -22.85
CA SER A 484 -48.14 27.61 -22.39
C SER A 484 -48.99 28.58 -23.21
N LYS A 485 -49.88 28.08 -24.09
CA LYS A 485 -50.78 28.90 -24.91
C LYS A 485 -52.08 28.20 -25.34
N ARG A 486 -53.12 28.30 -24.51
CA ARG A 486 -54.57 28.30 -24.84
C ARG A 486 -55.30 28.85 -23.59
N GLN A 487 -56.02 29.98 -23.60
CA GLN A 487 -57.15 30.44 -24.44
C GLN A 487 -58.51 30.03 -23.85
N GLY A 488 -59.26 30.99 -23.31
CA GLY A 488 -60.69 30.82 -22.99
C GLY A 488 -61.25 31.80 -21.94
N GLN A 489 -62.05 32.77 -22.40
CA GLN A 489 -62.99 33.62 -21.61
C GLN A 489 -62.35 34.55 -20.54
N GLY A 490 -62.91 35.71 -20.20
CA GLY A 490 -64.04 36.46 -20.79
C GLY A 490 -64.34 37.73 -19.96
N GLN A 491 -65.10 38.69 -20.54
CA GLN A 491 -65.56 39.96 -19.92
C GLN A 491 -64.46 40.95 -19.46
N VAL A 492 -64.68 42.26 -19.29
CA VAL A 492 -65.45 43.33 -19.96
C VAL A 492 -65.24 44.58 -19.08
N ARG A 493 -64.50 45.57 -19.60
CA ARG A 493 -64.59 47.05 -19.41
C ARG A 493 -63.25 47.68 -19.83
N ASP A 494 -63.15 48.57 -20.82
CA ASP A 494 -63.87 49.83 -21.13
C ASP A 494 -63.02 51.06 -20.73
N ARG A 495 -63.15 52.15 -21.50
CA ARG A 495 -62.43 53.45 -21.45
C ARG A 495 -60.98 53.50 -21.99
N GLY A 496 -60.85 54.06 -23.21
CA GLY A 496 -59.70 54.91 -23.58
C GLY A 496 -60.03 56.40 -23.30
N PRO A 497 -59.58 57.38 -24.12
CA PRO A 497 -58.65 57.31 -25.26
C PRO A 497 -57.61 58.47 -25.31
N LYS A 498 -56.91 58.59 -26.46
CA LYS A 498 -56.00 59.71 -26.87
C LYS A 498 -54.63 59.68 -26.15
N ARG A 499 -53.55 60.22 -26.74
CA ARG A 499 -53.45 61.24 -27.79
C ARG A 499 -52.26 60.97 -28.74
N MET A 500 -52.42 61.24 -30.04
CA MET A 500 -51.29 61.36 -30.97
C MET A 500 -50.64 62.75 -30.86
N LYS A 501 -49.32 62.80 -30.77
CA LYS A 501 -48.48 63.53 -31.72
C LYS A 501 -47.04 63.01 -31.68
#